data_AF-A0A817N6J2-F1
#
_entry.id   AF-A0A817N6J2-F1
#
_cell.length_a   1.000
_cell.length_b   1.000
_cell.length_c   1.000
_cell.angle_alpha   90.00
_cell.angle_beta   90.00
_cell.angle_gamma   90.00
#
_symmetry.space_group_name_H-M   'P 1'
#
loop_
_entity.id
_entity.type
_entity.pdbx_description
1 polymer ?
#
loop_
_entity_poly.entity_id
_entity_poly.type
_entity_poly.pdbx_seq_one_letter_code
_entity_poly.pdbx_strand_id
1 'polypeptide(L)' 'MVEEALSNFGLFIDDENKIRLIDPERVTDSAELRDECKDFIDNVLEFKIIVDTLIEKTEEYSKQVEVARLK' A
#
# COMPACT_ATOMS: atom_id res chain seq x y z
N MET A 1 34.03 9.21 -10.92
CA MET A 1 35.11 8.43 -11.57
C MET A 1 35.20 6.99 -11.08
N VAL A 2 35.51 6.70 -9.80
CA VAL A 2 35.61 5.29 -9.32
C VAL A 2 34.22 4.65 -9.15
N GLU A 3 33.26 5.37 -8.56
CA GLU A 3 31.87 4.91 -8.44
C GLU A 3 31.18 4.71 -9.79
N GLU A 4 31.35 5.64 -10.75
CA GLU A 4 30.87 5.46 -12.13
C GLU A 4 31.48 4.25 -12.83
N ALA A 5 32.78 4.00 -12.63
CA ALA A 5 33.44 2.84 -13.22
C ALA A 5 32.88 1.55 -12.62
N LEU A 6 32.65 1.48 -11.31
CA LEU A 6 32.07 0.33 -10.61
C LEU A 6 30.60 0.11 -10.98
N SER A 7 29.82 1.19 -11.10
CA SER A 7 28.42 1.15 -11.54
C SER A 7 28.27 0.58 -12.95
N ASN A 8 29.21 0.90 -13.86
CA ASN A 8 29.27 0.30 -15.19
C ASN A 8 29.54 -1.22 -15.19
N PHE A 9 30.10 -1.77 -14.10
CA PHE A 9 30.26 -3.22 -13.89
C PHE A 9 29.15 -3.83 -13.02
N GLY A 10 28.10 -3.06 -12.68
CA GLY A 10 27.02 -3.52 -11.80
C GLY A 10 27.44 -3.67 -10.34
N LEU A 11 28.51 -2.98 -9.93
CA LEU A 11 29.03 -2.96 -8.56
C LEU A 11 28.66 -1.64 -7.90
N PHE A 12 28.02 -1.73 -6.75
CA PHE A 12 27.58 -0.59 -5.94
C PHE A 12 28.41 -0.52 -4.67
N ILE A 13 28.78 0.68 -4.24
CA ILE A 13 29.45 0.88 -2.95
C ILE A 13 28.36 1.26 -1.93
N ASP A 14 28.33 0.56 -0.80
CA ASP A 14 27.44 0.92 0.31
C ASP A 14 28.05 2.00 1.23
N ASP A 15 27.25 2.50 2.18
CA ASP A 15 27.67 3.55 3.14
C ASP A 15 28.88 3.17 4.02
N GLU A 16 29.24 1.88 4.07
CA GLU A 16 30.41 1.36 4.79
C GLU A 16 31.62 1.09 3.87
N ASN A 17 31.59 1.58 2.62
CA ASN A 17 32.56 1.36 1.56
C ASN A 17 32.73 -0.11 1.13
N LYS A 18 31.70 -0.94 1.26
CA LYS A 18 31.72 -2.34 0.79
C LYS A 18 31.14 -2.45 -0.61
N ILE A 19 31.75 -3.29 -1.43
CA ILE A 19 31.28 -3.60 -2.78
C ILE A 19 30.09 -4.57 -2.69
N ARG A 20 28.94 -4.15 -3.20
CA ARG A 20 27.72 -4.94 -3.32
C ARG A 20 27.37 -5.16 -4.80
N LEU A 21 26.84 -6.33 -5.11
CA LEU A 21 26.33 -6.70 -6.43
C LEU A 21 24.88 -6.22 -6.66
N ILE A 22 24.18 -5.92 -5.56
CA ILE A 22 22.79 -5.49 -5.57
C ILE A 22 22.78 -4.03 -5.13
N ASP A 23 22.12 -3.22 -5.96
CA ASP A 23 21.89 -1.80 -5.70
C ASP A 23 21.08 -1.61 -4.41
N PRO A 24 21.66 -1.03 -3.34
CA PRO A 24 20.99 -0.86 -2.06
C PRO A 24 19.80 0.11 -2.15
N GLU A 25 19.83 1.10 -3.06
CA GLU A 25 18.70 2.00 -3.27
C GLU A 25 17.50 1.24 -3.83
N ARG A 26 17.72 0.40 -4.86
CA ARG A 26 16.64 -0.39 -5.46
C ARG A 26 16.02 -1.41 -4.50
N VAL A 27 16.79 -1.92 -3.55
CA VAL A 27 16.29 -2.82 -2.51
C VAL A 27 15.41 -2.06 -1.52
N THR A 28 15.82 -0.85 -1.15
CA THR A 28 15.06 0.05 -0.27
C THR A 28 13.77 0.47 -0.96
N ASP A 29 13.84 0.99 -2.19
CA ASP A 29 12.67 1.40 -2.99
C ASP A 29 11.67 0.25 -3.17
N SER A 30 12.16 -0.96 -3.42
CA SER A 30 11.31 -2.15 -3.55
C SER A 30 10.65 -2.55 -2.23
N ALA A 31 11.34 -2.36 -1.10
CA ALA A 31 10.77 -2.60 0.22
C ALA A 31 9.71 -1.56 0.58
N GLU A 32 9.99 -0.28 0.33
CA GLU A 32 9.03 0.82 0.51
C GLU A 32 7.79 0.62 -0.35
N LEU A 33 7.96 0.34 -1.65
CA LEU A 33 6.84 0.08 -2.56
C LEU A 33 5.97 -1.10 -2.10
N ARG A 34 6.59 -2.17 -1.58
CA ARG A 34 5.84 -3.32 -1.03
C ARG A 34 5.00 -2.92 0.18
N ASP A 35 5.57 -2.12 1.06
CA ASP A 35 4.89 -1.70 2.29
C ASP A 35 3.76 -0.71 1.96
N GLU A 36 3.98 0.23 1.04
CA GLU A 36 2.93 1.11 0.49
C GLU A 36 1.79 0.33 -0.18
N CYS A 37 2.11 -0.71 -0.97
CA CYS A 37 1.10 -1.56 -1.60
C CYS A 37 0.25 -2.29 -0.57
N LYS A 38 0.86 -2.72 0.54
CA LYS A 38 0.14 -3.37 1.63
C LYS A 38 -0.79 -2.39 2.33
N ASP A 39 -0.30 -1.20 2.67
CA ASP A 39 -1.10 -0.15 3.29
C ASP A 39 -2.26 0.27 2.38
N PHE A 40 -2.05 0.34 1.06
CA PHE A 40 -3.11 0.61 0.10
C PHE A 40 -4.20 -0.47 0.13
N ILE A 41 -3.83 -1.75 0.15
CA ILE A 41 -4.80 -2.86 0.23
C ILE A 41 -5.58 -2.79 1.54
N ASP A 42 -4.90 -2.57 2.66
CA ASP A 42 -5.53 -2.50 3.98
C ASP A 42 -6.53 -1.33 4.05
N ASN A 43 -6.16 -0.15 3.52
CA ASN A 43 -7.06 1.00 3.42
C ASN A 43 -8.30 0.73 2.53
N VAL A 44 -8.12 0.02 1.41
CA VAL A 44 -9.24 -0.35 0.53
C VAL A 44 -10.19 -1.35 1.22
N LEU A 45 -9.64 -2.29 1.99
CA LEU A 45 -10.45 -3.24 2.76
C LEU A 45 -11.25 -2.54 3.87
N GLU A 46 -10.64 -1.59 4.58
CA GLU A 46 -11.34 -0.78 5.57
C GLU A 46 -12.46 0.05 4.94
N PHE A 47 -12.19 0.69 3.79
CA PHE A 47 -13.20 1.43 3.05
C PHE A 47 -14.39 0.55 2.66
N LYS A 48 -14.13 -0.69 2.20
CA LYS A 48 -15.19 -1.64 1.88
C LYS A 48 -16.08 -1.94 3.10
N ILE A 49 -15.49 -2.17 4.26
CA ILE A 49 -16.25 -2.45 5.50
C ILE A 49 -17.19 -1.27 5.85
N ILE A 50 -16.71 -0.04 5.67
CA ILE A 50 -17.51 1.18 5.92
C ILE A 50 -18.70 1.25 4.94
N VAL A 51 -18.46 0.98 3.66
CA VAL A 51 -19.50 0.98 2.63
C VAL A 51 -20.55 -0.11 2.90
N ASP A 52 -20.11 -1.33 3.24
CA ASP A 52 -21.01 -2.43 3.57
C ASP A 52 -21.89 -2.07 4.78
N THR A 53 -21.30 -1.47 5.82
CA THR A 53 -22.04 -0.98 7.00
C THR A 53 -23.05 0.10 6.64
N LEU A 54 -22.70 1.02 5.73
CA LEU A 54 -23.61 2.07 5.27
C LEU A 54 -24.79 1.50 4.49
N ILE A 55 -24.57 0.48 3.66
CA ILE A 55 -25.63 -0.23 2.93
C ILE A 55 -26.59 -0.88 3.92
N GLU A 56 -26.06 -1.63 4.90
CA GLU A 56 -26.89 -2.27 5.94
C GLU A 56 -27.75 -1.26 6.68
N LYS A 57 -27.18 -0.13 7.08
CA LYS A 57 -27.91 0.95 7.75
C LYS A 57 -28.98 1.56 6.85
N THR A 58 -28.67 1.76 5.57
CA THR A 58 -29.61 2.31 4.59
C THR A 58 -30.81 1.37 4.39
N GLU A 59 -30.58 0.06 4.32
CA GLU A 59 -31.65 -0.93 4.25
C GLU A 59 -32.49 -0.97 5.53
N GLU A 60 -31.86 -0.85 6.70
CA GLU A 60 -32.53 -0.77 7.99
C GLU A 60 -33.49 0.43 8.04
N TYR A 61 -33.01 1.62 7.66
CA TYR A 61 -33.84 2.83 7.61
C TYR A 61 -34.95 2.73 6.57
N SER A 62 -34.68 2.17 5.39
CA SER A 62 -35.69 1.95 4.36
C SER A 62 -36.83 1.07 4.87
N LYS A 63 -36.52 -0.03 5.56
CA LYS A 63 -37.52 -0.89 6.20
C LYS A 63 -38.32 -0.16 7.29
N GLN A 64 -37.66 0.64 8.12
CA GLN A 64 -38.35 1.42 9.16
C GLN A 64 -39.32 2.45 8.57
N VAL A 65 -38.94 3.11 7.46
CA VAL A 65 -39.81 4.07 6.76
C VAL A 65 -41.02 3.37 6.15
N GLU A 66 -40.87 2.20 5.54
CA GLU A 66 -41.99 1.43 5.01
C GLU A 66 -42.94 0.96 6.12
N VAL A 67 -42.42 0.49 7.24
CA VAL A 67 -43.23 0.14 8.43
C VAL A 67 -43.99 1.36 8.97
N ALA A 68 -43.36 2.53 8.98
CA ALA A 68 -44.00 3.77 9.43
C ALA A 68 -45.07 4.28 8.45
N ARG A 69 -44.97 3.98 7.14
CA ARG A 69 -46.03 4.28 6.16
C ARG A 69 -47.24 3.35 6.25
N LEU A 70 -47.08 2.15 6.80
CA LEU A 70 -48.13 1.14 6.95
C LEU A 70 -48.93 1.27 8.25
N LYS A 71 -48.52 2.16 9.16
CA LYS A 71 -49.30 2.58 10.34
C LYS A 71 -50.06 3.87 10.06
#